data_AF-A0AAV2K8J2-F1
#
_entry.id   AF-A0AAV2K8J2-F1
#
_cell.length_a   1.000
_cell.length_b   1.000
_cell.length_c   1.000
_cell.angle_alpha   90.00
_cell.angle_beta   90.00
_cell.angle_gamma   90.00
#
_symmetry.space_group_name_H-M   'P 1'
#
loop_
_entity.id
_entity.type
_entity.pdbx_description
1 polymer ?
#
loop_
_entity_poly.entity_id
_entity_poly.type
_entity_poly.pdbx_seq_one_letter_code
_entity_poly.pdbx_strand_id
1 'polypeptide(L)'
;MMLFHVRVVNRRLSPQQFLQLQCSVCNPKACVVVAGAQEPFGRSRTKTCQVCGKVYDNMTHLKRHMSVHTGERPFSCSVCGRCFSRRDHLTRHHISHTGMKPYSCSLCPSAFTSNQSLKRHMDSHQQPEARPLIYCSMD
;
A
#
# COMPACT_ATOMS: atom_id res chain seq x y z
N MET A 1 -17.82 3.76 68.93
CA MET A 1 -18.34 3.67 67.55
C MET A 1 -17.17 3.30 66.65
N MET A 2 -17.31 2.18 65.96
CA MET A 2 -16.23 1.27 65.57
C MET A 2 -15.27 1.87 64.52
N LEU A 3 -13.99 1.93 64.88
CA LEU A 3 -12.85 2.02 63.97
C LEU A 3 -12.77 0.71 63.18
N PHE A 4 -13.01 0.76 61.87
CA PHE A 4 -12.80 -0.40 61.00
C PHE A 4 -11.48 -0.27 60.25
N HIS A 5 -10.57 -1.18 60.61
CA HIS A 5 -9.40 -1.57 59.84
C HIS A 5 -9.76 -1.73 58.37
N VAL A 6 -9.08 -0.99 57.48
CA VAL A 6 -9.07 -1.31 56.06
C VAL A 6 -8.27 -2.60 55.89
N ARG A 7 -8.96 -3.72 55.73
CA ARG A 7 -8.34 -4.98 55.28
C ARG A 7 -7.86 -4.79 53.85
N VAL A 8 -6.55 -4.89 53.63
CA VAL A 8 -6.00 -5.14 52.30
C VAL A 8 -6.41 -6.55 51.90
N VAL A 9 -7.47 -6.65 51.09
CA VAL A 9 -7.83 -7.90 50.44
C VAL A 9 -7.20 -7.88 49.06
N ASN A 10 -6.05 -8.54 48.95
CA ASN A 10 -5.45 -8.92 47.67
C ASN A 10 -6.44 -9.83 46.94
N ARG A 11 -7.31 -9.25 46.11
CA ARG A 11 -8.18 -10.00 45.19
C ARG A 11 -7.99 -9.43 43.80
N ARG A 12 -7.24 -10.20 43.01
CA ARG A 12 -7.14 -10.05 41.55
C ARG A 12 -8.56 -9.97 40.98
N LEU A 13 -8.88 -8.89 40.27
CA LEU A 13 -10.11 -8.75 39.49
C LEU A 13 -9.77 -8.24 38.08
N SER A 14 -10.46 -8.84 37.11
CA SER A 14 -10.12 -9.03 35.69
C SER A 14 -10.16 -7.76 34.81
N PRO A 15 -9.42 -7.66 33.69
CA PRO A 15 -9.27 -6.44 32.89
C PRO A 15 -10.45 -6.10 31.94
N GLN A 16 -11.66 -6.64 32.17
CA GLN A 16 -12.76 -6.58 31.20
C GLN A 16 -13.92 -5.64 31.60
N GLN A 17 -13.63 -4.43 32.05
CA GLN A 17 -14.63 -3.36 32.07
C GLN A 17 -14.22 -2.26 31.10
N PHE A 18 -14.73 -2.36 29.86
CA PHE A 18 -14.59 -1.31 28.85
C PHE A 18 -15.58 -0.19 29.16
N LEU A 19 -15.04 1.00 29.45
CA LEU A 19 -15.80 2.24 29.42
C LEU A 19 -16.17 2.55 27.95
N GLN A 20 -17.48 2.58 27.65
CA GLN A 20 -18.00 2.96 26.34
C GLN A 20 -17.74 4.46 26.09
N LEU A 21 -16.79 4.79 25.22
CA LEU A 21 -16.65 6.12 24.62
C LEU A 21 -17.30 6.07 23.23
N GLN A 22 -18.42 6.76 23.05
CA GLN A 22 -19.06 6.91 21.74
C GLN A 22 -18.30 7.94 20.89
N CYS A 23 -17.73 7.50 19.77
CA CYS A 23 -17.11 8.37 18.78
C CYS A 23 -18.17 8.83 17.77
N SER A 24 -18.40 10.14 17.68
CA SER A 24 -19.37 10.77 16.77
C SER A 24 -18.94 10.80 15.30
N VAL A 25 -17.78 10.23 14.96
CA VAL A 25 -17.19 10.26 13.61
C VAL A 25 -17.31 8.92 12.88
N CYS A 26 -17.69 7.83 13.56
CA CYS A 26 -17.70 6.49 12.97
C CYS A 26 -19.11 6.06 12.54
N ASN A 27 -19.43 6.17 11.25
CA ASN A 27 -20.59 5.50 10.65
C ASN A 27 -20.30 3.97 10.54
N PRO A 28 -21.12 3.07 11.11
CA PRO A 28 -20.71 1.71 11.51
C PRO A 28 -20.71 0.62 10.42
N LYS A 29 -20.53 0.92 9.13
CA LYS A 29 -20.56 -0.15 8.12
C LYS A 29 -19.16 -0.63 7.71
N ALA A 30 -18.82 -1.79 8.31
CA ALA A 30 -17.80 -2.76 7.94
C ALA A 30 -16.35 -2.51 8.42
N CYS A 31 -16.17 -2.45 9.74
CA CYS A 31 -14.96 -2.99 10.37
C CYS A 31 -15.10 -4.51 10.51
N VAL A 32 -14.18 -5.28 9.91
CA VAL A 32 -13.88 -6.63 10.39
C VAL A 32 -12.43 -6.59 10.88
N VAL A 33 -12.26 -6.37 12.18
CA VAL A 33 -11.02 -6.66 12.88
C VAL A 33 -11.29 -7.95 13.63
N VAL A 34 -10.93 -9.09 13.05
CA VAL A 34 -10.95 -10.35 13.80
C VAL A 34 -9.73 -10.34 14.72
N ALA A 35 -9.98 -10.37 16.03
CA ALA A 35 -8.97 -10.66 17.03
C ALA A 35 -8.46 -12.08 16.79
N GLY A 36 -7.30 -12.20 16.15
CA GLY A 36 -6.61 -13.46 15.95
C GLY A 36 -5.63 -13.70 17.09
N ALA A 37 -5.79 -14.85 17.76
CA ALA A 37 -4.90 -15.37 18.78
C ALA A 37 -3.44 -15.47 18.30
N GLN A 38 -2.53 -15.38 19.27
CA GLN A 38 -1.09 -15.36 19.10
C GLN A 38 -0.56 -16.78 19.29
N GLU A 39 -0.07 -17.44 18.22
CA GLU A 39 0.62 -18.74 18.32
C GLU A 39 1.86 -18.79 17.39
N PRO A 40 2.86 -19.66 17.68
CA PRO A 40 4.27 -19.30 17.53
C PRO A 40 5.00 -19.95 16.34
N PHE A 41 6.17 -19.37 16.03
CA PHE A 41 7.25 -19.79 15.13
C PHE A 41 6.98 -19.95 13.62
N GLY A 42 7.70 -19.11 12.84
CA GLY A 42 8.11 -19.38 11.46
C GLY A 42 7.17 -18.87 10.36
N ARG A 43 7.08 -17.54 10.11
CA ARG A 43 6.52 -17.04 8.85
C ARG A 43 7.30 -15.86 8.30
N SER A 44 7.83 -16.05 7.08
CA SER A 44 8.14 -14.95 6.16
C SER A 44 6.99 -13.96 6.20
N ARG A 45 7.26 -12.71 6.61
CA ARG A 45 6.26 -11.67 6.91
C ARG A 45 5.64 -11.11 5.63
N THR A 46 5.08 -11.97 4.79
CA THR A 46 4.28 -11.56 3.65
C THR A 46 2.99 -10.90 4.14
N LYS A 47 2.59 -9.82 3.48
CA LYS A 47 1.43 -8.99 3.86
C LYS A 47 0.31 -9.23 2.85
N THR A 48 -0.71 -9.98 3.27
CA THR A 48 -1.79 -10.42 2.38
C THR A 48 -3.01 -9.54 2.50
N CYS A 49 -3.56 -9.12 1.36
CA CYS A 49 -4.86 -8.47 1.26
C CYS A 49 -5.97 -9.44 1.62
N GLN A 50 -6.76 -9.12 2.64
CA GLN A 50 -7.86 -9.98 3.09
C GLN A 50 -9.09 -9.93 2.16
N VAL A 51 -9.16 -8.95 1.25
CA VAL A 51 -10.29 -8.80 0.32
C VAL A 51 -10.07 -9.62 -0.96
N CYS A 52 -8.85 -9.66 -1.49
CA CYS A 52 -8.56 -10.34 -2.76
C CYS A 52 -7.40 -11.35 -2.71
N GLY A 53 -6.84 -11.63 -1.53
CA GLY A 53 -5.77 -12.60 -1.34
C GLY A 53 -4.40 -12.20 -1.90
N LYS A 54 -4.27 -11.01 -2.54
CA LYS A 54 -2.99 -10.56 -3.09
C LYS A 54 -1.94 -10.38 -2.02
N VAL A 55 -0.74 -10.90 -2.28
CA VAL A 55 0.38 -10.87 -1.35
C VAL A 55 1.32 -9.73 -1.71
N TYR A 56 1.75 -8.99 -0.70
CA TYR A 56 2.71 -7.89 -0.79
C TYR A 56 3.92 -8.18 0.08
N ASP A 57 5.07 -7.68 -0.37
CA ASP A 57 6.36 -7.72 0.32
C ASP A 57 6.38 -6.86 1.59
N ASN A 58 5.54 -5.81 1.65
CA ASN A 58 5.50 -4.90 2.80
C ASN A 58 4.09 -4.29 3.04
N MET A 59 3.92 -3.70 4.24
CA MET A 59 2.65 -3.09 4.66
C MET A 59 2.29 -1.84 3.87
N THR A 60 3.28 -1.06 3.43
CA THR A 60 3.05 0.18 2.67
C THR A 60 2.40 -0.13 1.32
N HIS A 61 2.87 -1.18 0.66
CA HIS A 61 2.30 -1.67 -0.60
C HIS A 61 0.89 -2.23 -0.41
N LEU A 62 0.66 -3.00 0.66
CA LEU A 62 -0.67 -3.47 1.01
C LEU A 62 -1.62 -2.29 1.28
N LYS A 63 -1.22 -1.31 2.10
CA LYS A 63 -2.03 -0.13 2.42
C LYS A 63 -2.38 0.67 1.16
N ARG A 64 -1.41 0.88 0.27
CA ARG A 64 -1.63 1.53 -1.02
C ARG A 64 -2.61 0.74 -1.88
N HIS A 65 -2.49 -0.58 -1.90
CA HIS A 65 -3.41 -1.44 -2.64
C HIS A 65 -4.85 -1.35 -2.13
N MET A 66 -5.06 -1.20 -0.82
CA MET A 66 -6.42 -1.08 -0.26
C MET A 66 -7.24 0.05 -0.88
N SER A 67 -6.60 1.10 -1.41
CA SER A 67 -7.30 2.17 -2.16
C SER A 67 -8.09 1.66 -3.37
N VAL A 68 -7.75 0.50 -3.93
CA VAL A 68 -8.50 -0.15 -5.02
C VAL A 68 -9.82 -0.72 -4.53
N HIS A 69 -9.89 -1.14 -3.26
CA HIS A 69 -11.10 -1.68 -2.65
C HIS A 69 -11.98 -0.57 -2.05
N THR A 70 -11.36 0.43 -1.42
CA THR A 70 -12.10 1.55 -0.80
C THR A 70 -12.51 2.61 -1.81
N GLY A 71 -11.87 2.67 -2.98
CA GLY A 71 -12.09 3.72 -3.96
C GLY A 71 -11.54 5.09 -3.54
N GLU A 72 -10.78 5.17 -2.44
CA GLU A 72 -10.22 6.41 -1.93
C GLU A 72 -9.25 7.06 -2.94
N ARG A 73 -9.50 8.33 -3.26
CA ARG A 73 -8.69 9.13 -4.18
C ARG A 73 -8.41 10.51 -3.58
N PRO A 74 -7.56 10.59 -2.53
CA PRO A 74 -7.37 11.81 -1.75
C PRO A 74 -6.60 12.91 -2.48
N PHE A 75 -6.00 12.63 -3.64
CA PHE A 75 -5.18 13.60 -4.37
C PHE A 75 -5.94 14.14 -5.58
N SER A 76 -6.40 15.39 -5.54
CA SER A 76 -7.11 16.03 -6.65
C SER A 76 -6.20 16.93 -7.49
N CYS A 77 -6.46 16.95 -8.79
CA CYS A 77 -5.87 17.91 -9.73
C CYS A 77 -6.56 19.26 -9.59
N SER A 78 -5.81 20.32 -9.30
CA SER A 78 -6.37 21.68 -9.21
C SER A 78 -6.80 22.24 -10.57
N VAL A 79 -6.28 21.70 -11.67
CA VAL A 79 -6.57 22.18 -13.04
C VAL A 79 -7.87 21.60 -13.57
N CYS A 80 -8.12 20.30 -13.40
CA CYS A 80 -9.29 19.62 -13.98
C CYS A 80 -10.16 18.85 -12.98
N GLY A 81 -9.87 18.92 -11.68
CA GLY A 81 -10.63 18.24 -10.63
C GLY A 81 -10.45 16.72 -10.57
N ARG A 82 -9.69 16.11 -11.47
CA ARG A 82 -9.48 14.65 -11.50
C ARG A 82 -8.76 14.17 -10.23
N CYS A 83 -9.32 13.17 -9.56
CA CYS A 83 -8.75 12.61 -8.34
C CYS A 83 -7.86 11.38 -8.60
N PHE A 84 -6.91 11.11 -7.71
CA PHE A 84 -5.96 9.99 -7.77
C PHE A 84 -5.79 9.36 -6.39
N SER A 85 -5.56 8.05 -6.36
CA SER A 85 -5.26 7.32 -5.12
C SER A 85 -3.82 7.51 -4.65
N ARG A 86 -2.94 8.07 -5.49
CA ARG A 86 -1.52 8.26 -5.21
C ARG A 86 -1.01 9.61 -5.66
N ARG A 87 -0.13 10.22 -4.86
CA ARG A 87 0.49 11.51 -5.14
C ARG A 87 1.36 11.48 -6.40
N ASP A 88 2.17 10.43 -6.60
CA ASP A 88 3.02 10.32 -7.78
C ASP A 88 2.22 10.25 -9.09
N HIS A 89 1.01 9.68 -9.03
CA HIS A 89 0.10 9.67 -10.18
C HIS A 89 -0.47 11.05 -10.47
N LEU A 90 -0.81 11.84 -9.43
CA LEU A 90 -1.21 13.23 -9.59
C LEU A 90 -0.09 14.08 -10.18
N THR A 91 1.14 13.95 -9.67
CA THR A 91 2.31 14.68 -10.19
C THR A 91 2.53 14.38 -11.69
N ARG A 92 2.50 13.10 -12.08
CA ARG A 92 2.61 12.71 -13.49
C ARG A 92 1.44 13.22 -14.33
N HIS A 93 0.25 13.28 -13.76
CA HIS A 93 -0.90 13.86 -14.44
C HIS A 93 -0.74 15.38 -14.64
N HIS A 94 -0.23 16.13 -13.66
CA HIS A 94 0.07 17.56 -13.85
C HIS A 94 1.03 17.82 -15.01
N ILE A 95 2.02 16.94 -15.20
CA ILE A 95 2.92 17.03 -16.35
C ILE A 95 2.14 17.01 -17.68
N SER A 96 1.04 16.27 -17.78
CA SER A 96 0.19 16.24 -18.98
C SER A 96 -0.51 17.57 -19.29
N HIS A 97 -0.75 18.42 -18.29
CA HIS A 97 -1.26 19.78 -18.52
C HIS A 97 -0.18 20.73 -19.03
N THR A 98 1.05 20.58 -18.53
CA THR A 98 2.18 21.46 -18.89
C THR A 98 2.91 21.05 -20.17
N GLY A 99 2.73 19.81 -20.64
CA GLY A 99 3.50 19.26 -21.77
C GLY A 99 4.98 18.98 -21.46
N MET A 100 5.43 19.19 -20.22
CA MET A 100 6.82 18.95 -19.83
C MET A 100 7.23 17.49 -20.01
N LYS A 101 8.49 17.25 -20.38
CA LYS A 101 9.05 15.90 -20.54
C LYS A 101 10.37 15.82 -19.76
N PRO A 102 10.32 15.69 -18.42
CA PRO A 102 11.50 15.82 -17.57
C PRO A 102 12.51 14.68 -17.70
N TYR A 103 12.17 13.61 -18.42
CA TYR A 103 13.05 12.44 -18.60
C TYR A 103 13.56 12.39 -20.04
N SER A 104 14.76 12.92 -20.29
CA SER A 104 15.41 12.87 -21.60
C SER A 104 16.22 11.59 -21.80
N CYS A 105 16.23 11.09 -23.03
CA CYS A 105 17.18 10.07 -23.46
C CYS A 105 18.57 10.69 -23.62
N SER A 106 19.61 9.97 -23.20
CA SER A 106 21.01 10.35 -23.38
C SER A 106 21.56 9.99 -24.75
N LEU A 107 20.87 9.11 -25.49
CA LEU A 107 21.32 8.57 -26.78
C LEU A 107 20.60 9.21 -27.98
N CYS A 108 19.45 9.85 -27.76
CA CYS A 108 18.70 10.52 -28.81
C CYS A 108 17.87 11.69 -28.26
N PRO A 109 17.29 12.55 -29.13
CA PRO A 109 16.50 13.71 -28.71
C PRO A 109 15.15 13.39 -28.03
N SER A 110 14.81 12.12 -27.83
CA SER A 110 13.52 11.73 -27.25
C SER A 110 13.42 12.08 -25.77
N ALA A 111 12.27 12.64 -25.38
CA ALA A 111 11.97 12.94 -23.98
C ALA A 111 10.58 12.41 -23.58
N PHE A 112 10.44 12.07 -22.30
CA PHE A 112 9.31 11.33 -21.75
C PHE A 112 8.75 11.99 -20.49
N THR A 113 7.48 11.69 -20.20
CA THR A 113 6.77 12.17 -19.01
C THR A 113 6.96 11.27 -17.79
N SER A 114 7.58 10.10 -17.95
CA SER A 114 7.87 9.18 -16.85
C SER A 114 9.18 8.42 -17.04
N ASN A 115 9.87 8.12 -15.92
CA ASN A 115 11.08 7.32 -15.92
C ASN A 115 10.86 5.90 -16.49
N GLN A 116 9.70 5.29 -16.24
CA GLN A 116 9.38 3.96 -16.78
C GLN A 116 9.32 3.97 -18.32
N SER A 117 8.77 5.03 -18.91
CA SER A 117 8.73 5.20 -20.36
C SER A 117 10.13 5.37 -20.95
N LEU A 118 10.99 6.13 -20.28
CA LEU A 118 12.41 6.29 -20.65
C LEU A 118 13.15 4.96 -20.57
N LYS A 119 13.00 4.20 -19.48
CA LYS A 119 13.65 2.87 -19.31
C LYS A 119 13.29 1.93 -20.45
N ARG A 120 11.99 1.79 -20.75
CA ARG A 120 11.52 0.97 -21.87
C ARG A 120 12.06 1.46 -23.22
N HIS A 121 12.23 2.77 -23.39
CA HIS A 121 12.84 3.31 -24.59
C HIS A 121 14.35 3.01 -24.67
N MET A 122 15.06 2.91 -23.54
CA MET A 122 16.48 2.54 -23.56
C MET A 122 16.71 1.14 -24.13
N ASP A 123 15.75 0.23 -23.96
CA ASP A 123 15.81 -1.11 -24.56
C ASP A 123 15.82 -1.05 -26.10
N SER A 124 15.24 -0.01 -26.72
CA SER A 124 15.30 0.13 -28.19
C SER A 124 16.67 0.56 -28.72
N HIS A 125 17.57 1.01 -27.83
CA HIS A 125 18.97 1.30 -28.17
C HIS A 125 19.89 0.10 -27.94
N GLN A 126 19.39 -0.97 -27.31
CA GLN A 126 20.13 -2.22 -27.14
C GLN A 126 19.95 -3.04 -28.43
N GLN A 127 21.04 -3.22 -29.18
CA GLN A 127 21.07 -4.20 -30.26
C GLN A 127 20.69 -5.58 -29.69
N PRO A 128 19.96 -6.44 -30.42
CA PRO A 128 19.72 -7.80 -29.98
C PRO A 128 21.05 -8.56 -30.03
N GLU A 129 21.77 -8.63 -28.91
CA GLU A 129 22.73 -9.70 -28.68
C GLU A 129 21.97 -11.01 -28.88
N ALA A 130 22.36 -11.79 -29.88
CA ALA A 130 21.65 -12.99 -30.32
C ALA A 130 21.30 -13.87 -29.11
N ARG A 131 20.01 -13.96 -28.78
CA ARG A 131 19.53 -14.88 -27.74
C ARG A 131 19.91 -16.29 -28.21
N PRO A 132 20.77 -17.04 -27.50
CA PRO A 132 21.11 -18.39 -27.90
C PRO A 132 19.83 -19.21 -27.96
N LEU A 133 19.50 -19.75 -29.13
CA LEU A 133 18.43 -20.72 -29.25
C LEU A 133 18.94 -22.00 -28.58
N ILE A 134 18.49 -22.25 -27.35
CA ILE A 134 18.70 -23.54 -26.68
C ILE A 134 17.75 -24.52 -27.36
N TYR A 135 18.28 -25.28 -28.33
CA TYR A 135 17.61 -26.45 -28.86
C TYR A 135 17.91 -27.62 -27.91
N CYS A 136 16.87 -28.21 -27.32
CA CYS A 136 17.02 -29.47 -26.61
C CYS A 136 17.13 -30.59 -27.64
N SER A 137 18.35 -31.10 -27.85
CA SER A 137 18.54 -32.40 -28.50
C SER A 137 17.95 -33.48 -27.61
N MET A 138 16.98 -34.24 -28.12
CA MET A 138 16.53 -35.49 -27.50
C MET A 138 17.38 -36.61 -28.13
N ASP A 139 18.27 -37.21 -27.34
CA ASP A 139 18.88 -38.51 -27.63
C ASP A 139 17.93 -39.68 -27.29
#